data_AF-A0A7W1ALZ5-F1
#
_entry.id   AF-A0A7W1ALZ5-F1
#
_cell.length_a   1.000
_cell.length_b   1.000
_cell.length_c   1.000
_cell.angle_alpha   90.00
_cell.angle_beta   90.00
_cell.angle_gamma   90.00
#
_symmetry.space_group_name_H-M   'P 1'
#
loop_
_entity.id
_entity.type
_entity.pdbx_description
1 polymer ?
#
loop_
_entity_poly.entity_id
_entity_poly.type
_entity_poly.pdbx_seq_one_letter_code
_entity_poly.pdbx_strand_id
1 'polypeptide(L)' 'MQRVVKSVFVQHSAQRMFELVERVESYPKFLPWCAGARVLEAHDGGKTARGSVAE' A
#
# COMPACT_ATOMS: atom_id res chain seq x y z
N MET A 1 -13.07 -15.47 -9.43
CA MET A 1 -12.18 -14.60 -8.62
C MET A 1 -10.74 -15.04 -8.87
N GLN A 2 -9.89 -14.18 -9.43
CA GLN A 2 -8.46 -14.48 -9.59
C GLN A 2 -7.71 -14.00 -8.34
N ARG A 3 -6.94 -14.88 -7.72
CA ARG A 3 -6.12 -14.58 -6.54
C ARG A 3 -4.65 -14.76 -6.92
N VAL A 4 -3.85 -13.73 -6.70
CA VAL A 4 -2.40 -13.79 -6.88
C VAL A 4 -1.74 -13.74 -5.51
N VAL A 5 -0.86 -14.70 -5.23
CA VAL A 5 -0.03 -14.73 -4.02
C VAL A 5 1.41 -14.88 -4.45
N LYS A 6 2.28 -14.02 -3.95
CA LYS A 6 3.72 -14.01 -4.27
C LYS A 6 4.49 -13.76 -2.98
N SER A 7 5.51 -14.58 -2.71
CA SER A 7 6.44 -14.40 -1.59
C SER A 7 7.84 -14.18 -2.14
N VAL A 8 8.57 -13.23 -1.56
CA VAL A 8 9.95 -12.90 -1.95
C VAL A 8 10.79 -12.57 -0.72
N PHE A 9 12.09 -12.87 -0.77
CA PHE A 9 13.06 -12.38 0.20
C PHE A 9 13.56 -11.01 -0.22
N VAL A 10 13.61 -10.08 0.73
CA VAL A 10 14.08 -8.71 0.51
C VAL A 10 15.16 -8.35 1.52
N GLN A 11 16.15 -7.57 1.09
CA GLN A 11 17.27 -7.08 1.92
C GLN A 11 16.85 -5.88 2.79
N HIS A 12 15.63 -5.92 3.33
CA HIS A 12 15.03 -4.84 4.13
C HIS A 12 14.39 -5.42 5.38
N SER A 13 14.44 -4.66 6.48
CA SER A 13 13.81 -5.06 7.74
C SER A 13 12.29 -5.09 7.60
N ALA A 14 11.64 -5.92 8.41
CA ALA A 14 10.18 -5.99 8.48
C ALA A 14 9.56 -4.62 8.77
N GLN A 15 10.17 -3.83 9.65
CA GLN A 15 9.71 -2.48 9.97
C GLN A 15 9.73 -1.55 8.76
N ARG A 16 10.82 -1.52 7.98
CA ARG A 16 10.90 -0.69 6.78
C ARG A 16 9.85 -1.09 5.74
N MET A 17 9.63 -2.40 5.59
CA MET A 17 8.59 -2.91 4.68
C MET A 17 7.18 -2.55 5.15
N PHE A 18 6.94 -2.60 6.46
CA PHE A 18 5.67 -2.16 7.03
C PHE A 18 5.43 -0.67 6.79
N GLU A 19 6.41 0.19 7.10
CA GLU A 19 6.31 1.64 6.88
C GLU A 19 6.07 2.01 5.40
N LEU A 20 6.62 1.22 4.47
CA LEU A 20 6.38 1.40 3.03
C LEU A 20 4.91 1.17 2.67
N VAL A 21 4.30 0.11 3.21
CA VAL A 21 2.90 -0.27 2.93
C VAL A 21 1.91 0.59 3.72
N GLU A 22 2.26 0.95 4.96
CA GLU A 22 1.44 1.76 5.86
C GLU A 22 1.23 3.19 5.33
N ARG A 23 2.18 3.72 4.56
CA ARG A 23 2.10 5.01 3.86
C ARG A 23 1.33 4.94 2.55
N VAL A 24 0.09 4.45 2.61
CA VAL A 24 -0.81 4.30 1.45
C VAL A 24 -0.99 5.58 0.62
N GLU A 25 -0.93 6.75 1.22
CA GLU A 25 -1.04 8.06 0.55
C GLU A 25 0.10 8.33 -0.44
N SER A 26 1.24 7.66 -0.27
CA SER A 26 2.38 7.79 -1.17
C SER A 26 2.28 6.89 -2.40
N TYR A 27 1.29 5.98 -2.46
CA TYR A 27 1.15 5.01 -3.54
C TYR A 27 1.13 5.63 -4.95
N PRO A 28 0.47 6.78 -5.19
CA PRO A 28 0.49 7.42 -6.52
C PRO A 28 1.88 7.85 -7.00
N LYS A 29 2.87 7.97 -6.09
CA LYS A 29 4.24 8.35 -6.43
C LYS A 29 5.06 7.20 -7.02
N PHE A 30 4.65 5.95 -6.79
CA PHE A 30 5.47 4.78 -7.14
C PHE A 30 4.68 3.61 -7.73
N LEU A 31 3.35 3.59 -7.63
CA LEU A 31 2.48 2.62 -8.30
C LEU A 31 1.90 3.26 -9.56
N PRO A 32 2.34 2.88 -10.77
CA PRO A 32 1.89 3.52 -12.02
C PRO A 32 0.39 3.45 -12.25
N TRP A 33 -0.25 2.40 -11.73
CA TRP A 33 -1.69 2.16 -11.84
C TRP A 33 -2.51 2.83 -10.72
N CYS A 34 -1.88 3.57 -9.80
CA CYS A 34 -2.58 4.26 -8.72
C CYS A 34 -2.67 5.76 -9.04
N ALA A 35 -3.86 6.23 -9.41
CA ALA A 35 -4.10 7.65 -9.69
C ALA A 35 -4.15 8.50 -8.42
N GLY A 36 -4.50 7.90 -7.28
CA GLY A 36 -4.71 8.63 -6.03
C GLY A 36 -4.95 7.68 -4.86
N ALA A 37 -4.61 8.15 -3.66
CA ALA A 37 -4.91 7.45 -2.41
C ALA A 37 -5.21 8.45 -1.29
N ARG A 38 -6.25 8.20 -0.49
CA ARG A 38 -6.63 9.02 0.66
C ARG A 38 -6.99 8.13 1.86
N VAL A 39 -6.40 8.41 3.02
CA VAL A 39 -6.79 7.77 4.29
C VAL A 39 -8.16 8.29 4.72
N LEU A 40 -9.04 7.36 5.07
CA LEU A 40 -10.38 7.64 5.58
C LEU A 40 -10.41 7.56 7.10
N GLU A 41 -9.72 6.59 7.68
CA GLU A 41 -9.68 6.35 9.12
C GLU A 41 -8.34 5.69 9.51
N ALA A 42 -7.84 6.04 10.70
CA ALA A 42 -6.72 5.38 11.35
C ALA A 42 -7.17 4.84 12.72
N HIS A 43 -6.76 3.63 13.05
CA HIS A 43 -7.07 2.93 14.30
C HIS A 43 -5.86 2.12 14.75
N ASP A 44 -5.90 1.56 15.96
CA ASP A 44 -4.75 0.90 16.61
C ASP A 44 -4.11 -0.23 15.78
N GLY A 45 -4.87 -0.85 14.87
CA GLY A 45 -4.41 -1.94 14.01
C GLY A 45 -4.02 -1.55 12.59
N GLY A 46 -4.24 -0.30 12.16
CA GLY A 46 -3.96 0.10 10.79
C GLY A 46 -4.78 1.28 10.29
N LYS A 47 -4.90 1.37 8.96
CA LYS A 47 -5.55 2.48 8.26
C LYS A 47 -6.48 1.95 7.18
N THR A 48 -7.65 2.55 7.07
CA THR A 48 -8.56 2.34 5.94
C THR A 48 -8.38 3.48 4.96
N ALA A 49 -8.15 3.17 3.69
CA ALA A 49 -7.92 4.16 2.65
C ALA A 49 -8.71 3.85 1.38
N ARG A 50 -9.06 4.91 0.65
CA ARG A 50 -9.63 4.82 -0.69
C ARG A 50 -8.54 5.10 -1.72
N GLY A 51 -8.34 4.18 -2.65
CA GLY A 51 -7.51 4.37 -3.83
C GLY A 51 -8.35 4.63 -5.09
N SER A 52 -7.81 5.41 -6.01
CA SER A 52 -8.29 5.49 -7.40
C SER A 52 -7.29 4.80 -8.33
N VAL A 53 -7.82 4.10 -9.33
CA VAL A 53 -7.04 3.40 -10.35
C VAL A 53 -6.80 4.36 -11.52
N ALA A 54 -5.56 4.39 -12.02
CA ALA A 54 -5.23 5.07 -13.27
C ALA A 54 -5.58 4.16 -14.45
N GLU A 55 -6.14 4.75 -15.51
CA GLU A 55 -6.50 4.04 -16.76
C GLU A 55 -5.25 3.51 -17.49
#